data_AF-A0A9D8D7X5-F1
#
_entry.id   AF-A0A9D8D7X5-F1
#
_cell.length_a   1.000
_cell.length_b   1.000
_cell.length_c   1.000
_cell.angle_alpha   90.00
_cell.angle_beta   90.00
_cell.angle_gamma   90.00
#
_symmetry.space_group_name_H-M   'P 1'
#
loop_
_entity.id
_entity.type
_entity.pdbx_description
1 polymer ?
#
loop_
_entity_poly.entity_id
_entity_poly.type
_entity_poly.pdbx_seq_one_letter_code
_entity_poly.pdbx_strand_id
1 'polypeptide(L)' 'VVIGPDARVGASVIGAGTSVGAGAMVQGSVLGRDVSVGAGARVTDLVVAGDGADIAPGTVVAGPDSVGTGATVPAG' A
#
# COMPACT_ATOMS: atom_id res chain seq x y z
N VAL A 1 9.60 7.86 3.58
CA VAL A 1 8.99 6.94 2.59
C VAL A 1 10.10 6.20 1.89
N VAL A 2 10.03 4.88 1.84
CA VAL A 2 10.97 4.04 1.08
C VAL A 2 10.23 3.49 -0.13
N ILE A 3 10.79 3.63 -1.32
CA ILE A 3 10.20 3.14 -2.57
C ILE A 3 11.21 2.19 -3.22
N GLY A 4 10.83 0.93 -3.36
CA GLY A 4 11.64 -0.10 -3.98
C GLY A 4 11.81 0.12 -5.49
N PRO A 5 12.77 -0.56 -6.12
CA PRO A 5 12.97 -0.51 -7.57
C PRO A 5 11.70 -0.97 -8.31
N ASP A 6 11.43 -0.34 -9.46
CA ASP A 6 10.26 -0.59 -10.31
C ASP A 6 8.88 -0.35 -9.66
N ALA A 7 8.84 0.14 -8.42
CA ALA A 7 7.59 0.51 -7.79
C ALA A 7 6.98 1.75 -8.45
N ARG A 8 5.66 1.74 -8.60
CA ARG A 8 4.88 2.81 -9.25
C ARG A 8 3.94 3.43 -8.23
N VAL A 9 4.14 4.71 -7.95
CA VAL A 9 3.25 5.47 -7.06
C VAL A 9 2.68 6.65 -7.84
N GLY A 10 1.36 6.75 -7.93
CA GLY A 10 0.70 7.82 -8.68
C GLY A 10 -0.65 8.22 -8.09
N ALA A 11 -0.99 9.51 -8.15
CA ALA A 11 -2.28 10.03 -7.64
C ALA A 11 -2.61 9.52 -6.21
N SER A 12 -1.61 9.40 -5.35
CA SER A 12 -1.71 8.74 -4.05
C SER A 12 -1.08 9.61 -2.96
N VAL A 13 -1.59 9.48 -1.74
CA VAL A 13 -1.03 10.11 -0.54
C VAL A 13 -0.26 9.04 0.23
N ILE A 14 1.00 9.31 0.56
CA ILE A 14 1.86 8.38 1.28
C ILE A 14 2.29 9.01 2.60
N GLY A 15 1.85 8.43 3.72
CA GLY A 15 2.24 8.88 5.04
C GLY A 15 3.72 8.68 5.36
N ALA A 16 4.18 9.35 6.42
CA ALA A 16 5.55 9.22 6.91
C ALA A 16 5.82 7.79 7.40
N GLY A 17 7.08 7.33 7.29
CA GLY A 17 7.46 5.96 7.70
C GLY A 17 7.05 4.84 6.73
N THR A 18 6.15 5.12 5.78
CA THR A 18 5.64 4.12 4.84
C THR A 18 6.70 3.57 3.90
N SER A 19 6.66 2.27 3.66
CA SER A 19 7.55 1.53 2.76
C SER A 19 6.77 0.85 1.63
N VAL A 20 7.31 0.92 0.42
CA VAL A 20 6.73 0.32 -0.79
C VAL A 20 7.76 -0.62 -1.40
N GLY A 21 7.42 -1.90 -1.46
CA GLY A 21 8.29 -2.96 -1.97
C GLY A 21 8.54 -2.86 -3.47
N ALA A 22 9.57 -3.55 -3.94
CA ALA A 22 9.94 -3.58 -5.36
C ALA A 22 8.78 -4.03 -6.25
N GLY A 23 8.58 -3.36 -7.40
CA GLY A 23 7.52 -3.68 -8.36
C GLY A 23 6.08 -3.49 -7.84
N ALA A 24 5.89 -2.94 -6.64
CA ALA A 24 4.55 -2.64 -6.13
C ALA A 24 3.92 -1.47 -6.89
N MET A 25 2.60 -1.49 -7.03
CA MET A 25 1.84 -0.43 -7.69
C MET A 25 0.84 0.18 -6.71
N VAL A 26 0.98 1.47 -6.44
CA VAL A 26 0.07 2.26 -5.60
C VAL A 26 -0.52 3.37 -6.45
N GLN A 27 -1.82 3.33 -6.71
CA GLN A 27 -2.50 4.31 -7.55
C GLN A 27 -3.83 4.75 -6.96
N GLY A 28 -4.12 6.04 -6.97
CA GLY A 28 -5.41 6.57 -6.49
C GLY A 28 -5.68 6.28 -5.01
N SER A 29 -4.65 6.12 -4.19
CA SER A 29 -4.77 5.54 -2.84
C SER A 29 -4.22 6.43 -1.72
N VAL A 30 -4.79 6.33 -0.52
CA VAL A 30 -4.28 7.02 0.68
C VAL A 30 -3.67 6.01 1.63
N LEU A 31 -2.35 6.07 1.80
CA LEU A 31 -1.63 5.28 2.81
C LEU A 31 -1.33 6.16 4.02
N GLY A 32 -1.70 5.68 5.20
CA GLY A 32 -1.35 6.26 6.49
C GLY A 32 0.15 6.21 6.78
N ARG A 33 0.51 6.44 8.04
CA ARG A 33 1.88 6.39 8.55
C ARG A 33 2.31 4.97 8.83
N ASP A 34 3.60 4.69 8.70
CA ASP A 34 4.21 3.39 9.03
C ASP A 34 3.53 2.20 8.32
N VAL A 35 3.01 2.43 7.11
CA VAL A 35 2.39 1.38 6.28
C VAL A 35 3.48 0.58 5.56
N SER A 36 3.34 -0.73 5.47
CA SER A 36 4.23 -1.58 4.66
C SER A 36 3.48 -2.15 3.48
N VAL A 37 3.93 -1.85 2.26
CA VAL A 37 3.43 -2.45 1.03
C VAL A 37 4.46 -3.45 0.54
N GLY A 38 4.10 -4.73 0.51
CA GLY A 38 4.97 -5.80 0.05
C GLY A 38 5.36 -5.69 -1.43
N ALA A 39 6.44 -6.37 -1.80
CA ALA A 39 6.90 -6.41 -3.19
C ALA A 39 5.83 -6.98 -4.13
N GLY A 40 5.64 -6.37 -5.30
CA GLY A 40 4.64 -6.77 -6.29
C GLY A 40 3.18 -6.57 -5.86
N ALA A 41 2.91 -5.99 -4.69
CA ALA A 41 1.55 -5.70 -4.27
C ALA A 41 0.92 -4.63 -5.17
N ARG A 42 -0.38 -4.75 -5.43
CA ARG A 42 -1.16 -3.80 -6.22
C ARG A 42 -2.22 -3.18 -5.34
N VAL A 43 -2.14 -1.89 -5.14
CA VAL A 43 -3.04 -1.07 -4.34
C VAL A 43 -3.60 -0.01 -5.27
N THR A 44 -4.80 -0.23 -5.78
CA THR A 44 -5.41 0.64 -6.78
C THR A 44 -6.82 1.02 -6.35
N ASP A 45 -7.16 2.31 -6.48
CA ASP A 45 -8.48 2.84 -6.10
C ASP A 45 -8.85 2.64 -4.62
N LEU A 46 -7.84 2.40 -3.76
CA LEU A 46 -8.01 2.12 -2.35
C LEU A 46 -8.29 3.42 -1.57
N VAL A 47 -9.40 3.46 -0.83
CA VAL A 47 -9.88 4.71 -0.24
C VAL A 47 -8.99 5.14 0.92
N VAL A 48 -8.61 4.24 1.85
CA VAL A 48 -7.65 4.53 2.94
C VAL A 48 -7.01 3.24 3.49
N ALA A 49 -5.68 3.20 3.62
CA ALA A 49 -4.95 2.26 4.48
C ALA A 49 -4.56 2.99 5.76
N GLY A 50 -5.05 2.52 6.90
CA GLY A 50 -4.78 3.14 8.20
C GLY A 50 -3.31 3.04 8.62
N ASP A 51 -2.94 3.81 9.64
CA ASP A 51 -1.57 3.81 10.15
C ASP A 51 -1.15 2.39 10.59
N GLY A 52 0.09 1.99 10.29
CA GLY A 52 0.62 0.66 10.61
C GLY A 52 0.00 -0.50 9.83
N ALA A 53 -0.73 -0.24 8.74
CA ALA A 53 -1.27 -1.31 7.90
C ALA A 53 -0.14 -2.07 7.19
N ASP A 54 -0.29 -3.39 7.11
CA ASP A 54 0.66 -4.28 6.43
C ASP A 54 -0.03 -5.00 5.27
N ILE A 55 0.44 -4.72 4.05
CA ILE A 55 -0.03 -5.35 2.81
C ILE A 55 1.02 -6.37 2.38
N ALA A 56 0.65 -7.66 2.36
CA ALA A 56 1.59 -8.71 2.02
C ALA A 56 2.10 -8.60 0.55
N PRO A 57 3.30 -9.14 0.26
CA PRO A 57 3.81 -9.19 -1.11
C PRO A 57 2.85 -9.92 -2.06
N GLY A 58 2.67 -9.37 -3.26
CA GLY A 58 1.78 -9.92 -4.29
C GLY A 58 0.28 -9.70 -4.04
N THR A 59 -0.11 -9.13 -2.89
CA THR A 59 -1.52 -8.83 -2.59
C THR A 59 -2.09 -7.82 -3.58
N VAL A 60 -3.32 -8.07 -4.04
CA VAL A 60 -4.08 -7.13 -4.86
C VAL A 60 -5.23 -6.59 -4.03
N VAL A 61 -5.22 -5.28 -3.79
CA VAL A 61 -6.33 -4.53 -3.21
C VAL A 61 -6.80 -3.55 -4.26
N ALA A 62 -8.04 -3.74 -4.71
CA ALA A 62 -8.62 -2.98 -5.80
C ALA A 62 -10.07 -2.60 -5.50
N GLY A 63 -10.40 -1.32 -5.68
CA GLY A 63 -11.74 -0.79 -5.43
C GLY A 63 -11.84 0.00 -4.12
N PRO A 64 -13.05 0.51 -3.79
CA PRO A 64 -13.29 1.42 -2.66
C PRO A 64 -13.23 0.70 -1.30
N ASP A 65 -12.13 0.00 -1.06
CA ASP A 65 -11.85 -0.71 0.17
C ASP A 65 -11.12 0.20 1.15
N SER A 66 -11.37 -0.05 2.43
CA SER A 66 -10.67 0.62 3.53
C SER A 66 -9.95 -0.44 4.35
N VAL A 67 -8.62 -0.37 4.39
CA VAL A 67 -7.79 -1.22 5.22
C VAL A 67 -7.64 -0.52 6.56
N GLY A 68 -8.15 -1.13 7.62
CA GLY A 68 -8.13 -0.55 8.97
C GLY A 68 -6.69 -0.31 9.47
N THR A 69 -6.55 0.62 10.42
CA THR A 69 -5.29 0.86 11.15
C THR A 69 -4.77 -0.44 11.75
N GLY A 70 -3.51 -0.80 11.46
CA GLY A 70 -2.90 -2.06 11.90
C GLY A 70 -3.48 -3.32 11.25
N ALA A 71 -4.32 -3.20 10.23
CA ALA A 71 -4.85 -4.37 9.54
C ALA A 71 -3.76 -5.00 8.65
N THR A 72 -3.72 -6.33 8.67
CA THR A 72 -2.87 -7.12 7.79
C THR A 72 -3.71 -7.67 6.65
N VAL A 73 -3.33 -7.38 5.41
CA VAL A 73 -3.95 -7.97 4.22
C VAL A 73 -3.06 -9.14 3.75
N PRO A 74 -3.43 -10.40 4.05
CA PRO A 74 -2.64 -11.56 3.64
C PRO A 74 -2.61 -11.72 2.12
N ALA A 75 -1.56 -12.35 1.61
CA ALA A 75 -1.45 -12.73 0.20
C ALA A 75 -2.47 -13.84 -0.10
N GLY A 76 -3.26 -13.66 -1.18
CA GLY A 76 -4.21 -14.64 -1.69
C GLY A 76 -3.67 -15.40 -2.88
#